data_AF-A0A956KDZ5-F1
#
_entry.id   AF-A0A956KDZ5-F1
#
_cell.length_a   1.000
_cell.length_b   1.000
_cell.length_c   1.000
_cell.angle_alpha   90.00
_cell.angle_beta   90.00
_cell.angle_gamma   90.00
#
_symmetry.space_group_name_H-M   'P 1'
#
loop_
_entity.id
_entity.type
_entity.pdbx_description
1 polymer ?
#
loop_
_entity_poly.entity_id
_entity_poly.type
_entity_poly.pdbx_seq_one_letter_code
_entity_poly.pdbx_strand_id
1 'polypeptide(L)'
;TTETTETTGGVDVPCGEELVCDGVSEYCSVVHPGVPDSPIEYSCPSIPGECVQDLTCACLEEQGVFGECEELPDGGLRVMVFLP
;
A
#
# COMPACT_ATOMS: atom_id res chain seq x y z
N THR A 1 7.12 35.80 3.38
CA THR A 1 7.84 34.56 3.07
C THR A 1 6.86 33.70 2.32
N THR A 2 7.12 33.43 1.05
CA THR A 2 6.28 32.52 0.26
C THR A 2 6.68 31.12 0.69
N GLU A 3 5.94 30.53 1.63
CA GLU A 3 6.05 29.11 1.93
C GLU A 3 5.42 28.38 0.74
N THR A 4 6.25 28.08 -0.24
CA THR A 4 5.94 27.05 -1.23
C THR A 4 6.03 25.73 -0.49
N THR A 5 4.98 25.40 0.26
CA THR A 5 4.76 24.02 0.66
C THR A 5 4.45 23.29 -0.64
N GLU A 6 5.48 22.64 -1.17
CA GLU A 6 5.35 21.55 -2.12
C GLU A 6 4.53 20.48 -1.40
N THR A 7 3.21 20.64 -1.40
CA THR A 7 2.28 19.54 -1.16
C THR A 7 2.41 18.67 -2.40
N THR A 8 3.48 17.87 -2.45
CA THR A 8 3.44 16.59 -3.14
C THR A 8 2.15 15.95 -2.65
N GLY A 9 1.16 15.86 -3.53
CA GLY A 9 -0.21 15.42 -3.21
C GLY A 9 -0.21 13.94 -2.83
N GLY A 10 0.40 13.64 -1.69
CA GLY A 10 0.36 12.39 -0.97
C GLY A 10 -1.06 12.07 -0.59
N VAL A 11 -1.64 11.05 -1.19
CA VAL A 11 -2.81 10.40 -0.61
C VAL A 11 -2.30 9.64 0.59
N ASP A 12 -2.67 10.03 1.81
CA ASP A 12 -2.37 9.24 3.00
C ASP A 12 -3.18 7.93 2.98
N VAL A 13 -2.50 6.78 2.93
CA VAL A 13 -3.13 5.46 2.85
C VAL A 13 -3.14 4.79 4.22
N PRO A 14 -4.31 4.64 4.89
CA PRO A 14 -4.38 3.98 6.18
C PRO A 14 -4.10 2.49 6.02
N CYS A 15 -2.96 2.04 6.55
CA CYS A 15 -2.50 0.67 6.34
C CYS A 15 -2.84 -0.29 7.49
N GLY A 16 -2.95 0.23 8.72
CA GLY A 16 -3.25 -0.61 9.86
C GLY A 16 -2.89 0.05 11.18
N GLU A 17 -2.45 -0.76 12.14
CA GLU A 17 -2.44 -0.51 13.58
C GLU A 17 -2.17 0.93 14.02
N GLU A 18 -1.17 1.60 13.47
CA GLU A 18 -1.04 3.07 13.48
C GLU A 18 -0.28 3.55 12.21
N LEU A 19 -0.16 2.68 11.20
CA LEU A 19 0.68 2.86 10.03
C LEU A 19 -0.09 3.54 8.89
N VAL A 20 0.51 4.58 8.31
CA VAL A 20 0.00 5.33 7.16
C VAL A 20 1.10 5.34 6.09
N CYS A 21 0.76 4.92 4.87
CA CYS A 21 1.67 4.90 3.73
C CYS A 21 1.47 6.14 2.85
N ASP A 22 2.53 6.56 2.15
CA ASP A 22 2.44 7.58 1.10
C ASP A 22 1.83 6.97 -0.17
N GLY A 23 0.54 7.16 -0.41
CA GLY A 23 -0.19 6.55 -1.52
C GLY A 23 0.25 6.95 -2.93
N VAL A 24 1.19 7.89 -3.08
CA VAL A 24 1.79 8.24 -4.38
C VAL A 24 2.98 7.35 -4.72
N SER A 25 3.64 6.79 -3.72
CA SER A 25 4.89 6.05 -3.89
C SER A 25 4.93 4.71 -3.13
N GLU A 26 3.93 4.42 -2.33
CA GLU A 26 3.81 3.24 -1.48
C GLU A 26 2.37 2.68 -1.53
N TYR A 27 2.24 1.38 -1.30
CA TYR A 27 0.94 0.73 -1.09
C TYR A 27 0.91 0.07 0.28
N CYS A 28 -0.27 -0.14 0.84
CA CYS A 28 -0.39 -0.86 2.09
C CYS A 28 -0.27 -2.37 1.85
N SER A 29 0.66 -3.03 2.52
CA SER A 29 0.74 -4.49 2.59
C SER A 29 0.38 -4.98 3.99
N VAL A 30 -0.60 -5.88 4.05
CA VAL A 30 -1.10 -6.51 5.28
C VAL A 30 -0.87 -8.00 5.16
N VAL A 31 0.00 -8.57 6.00
CA VAL A 31 0.31 -9.99 5.99
C VAL A 31 -0.36 -10.66 7.19
N HIS A 32 -1.29 -11.57 6.89
CA HIS A 32 -1.92 -12.44 7.87
C HIS A 32 -1.10 -13.73 7.96
N PRO A 33 -0.33 -13.95 9.06
CA PRO A 33 0.35 -15.21 9.26
C PRO A 33 -0.68 -16.34 9.41
N GLY A 34 -0.46 -17.48 8.74
CA GLY A 34 -1.28 -18.69 8.88
C GLY A 34 -1.15 -19.39 10.24
N VAL A 35 -0.25 -18.88 11.09
CA VAL A 35 -0.02 -19.38 12.44
C VAL A 35 -0.93 -18.63 13.42
N PRO A 36 -1.78 -19.33 14.19
CA PRO A 36 -2.62 -18.70 15.22
C PRO A 36 -1.76 -17.95 16.25
N ASP A 37 -2.32 -16.86 16.79
CA ASP A 37 -1.68 -15.96 17.76
C ASP A 37 -0.44 -15.22 17.24
N SER A 38 -0.07 -15.35 15.96
CA SER A 38 0.95 -14.51 15.34
C SER A 38 0.37 -13.15 14.97
N PRO A 39 1.11 -12.05 15.20
CA PRO A 39 0.63 -10.71 14.88
C PRO A 39 0.50 -10.52 13.37
N ILE A 40 -0.49 -9.73 12.96
CA ILE A 40 -0.60 -9.27 11.57
C ILE A 40 0.56 -8.31 11.30
N GLU A 41 1.24 -8.46 10.18
CA GLU A 41 2.32 -7.55 9.80
C GLU A 41 1.81 -6.50 8.83
N TYR A 42 2.08 -5.23 9.12
CA TYR A 42 1.72 -4.09 8.28
C TYR A 42 2.98 -3.46 7.72
N SER A 43 2.99 -3.09 6.45
CA SER A 43 4.15 -2.49 5.79
C SER A 43 3.71 -1.53 4.68
N CYS A 44 4.57 -0.54 4.40
CA CYS A 44 4.43 0.39 3.28
C CYS A 44 5.52 0.13 2.23
N PRO A 45 5.47 -1.01 1.51
CA PRO A 45 6.35 -1.22 0.38
C PRO A 45 6.14 -0.16 -0.69
N SER A 46 7.25 0.25 -1.32
CA SER A 46 7.18 1.17 -2.45
C SER A 46 6.49 0.52 -3.64
N ILE A 47 5.66 1.31 -4.33
CA ILE A 47 5.03 0.93 -5.58
C ILE A 47 6.14 0.64 -6.61
N PRO A 48 6.11 -0.51 -7.30
CA PRO A 48 7.06 -0.80 -8.36
C PRO A 48 7.02 0.30 -9.42
N GLY A 49 8.18 0.73 -9.92
CA GLY A 49 8.27 1.88 -10.83
C GLY A 49 7.38 1.78 -12.09
N GLU A 50 7.10 0.55 -12.54
CA GLU A 50 6.18 0.28 -13.66
C GLU A 50 4.71 0.58 -13.32
N CYS A 51 4.34 0.54 -12.04
CA CYS A 51 3.00 0.80 -11.52
C CYS A 51 2.80 2.20 -10.93
N VAL A 52 3.86 3.00 -10.78
CA VAL A 52 3.76 4.36 -10.21
C VAL A 52 2.85 5.27 -11.07
N GLN A 53 2.81 5.03 -12.38
CA GLN A 53 2.02 5.84 -13.31
C GLN A 53 0.58 5.36 -13.48
N ASP A 54 0.31 4.09 -13.14
CA ASP A 54 -0.99 3.43 -13.25
C ASP A 54 -1.13 2.46 -12.07
N LEU A 55 -1.41 3.04 -10.90
CA LEU A 55 -1.48 2.29 -9.65
C LEU A 55 -2.78 1.49 -9.60
N THR A 56 -2.71 0.26 -10.10
CA THR A 56 -3.83 -0.69 -10.11
C THR A 56 -3.42 -2.03 -9.51
N CYS A 57 -4.40 -2.76 -8.98
CA CYS A 57 -4.19 -4.12 -8.50
C CYS A 57 -3.58 -5.03 -9.58
N ALA A 58 -4.05 -4.89 -10.83
CA ALA A 58 -3.52 -5.65 -11.96
C ALA A 58 -2.00 -5.41 -12.15
N CYS A 59 -1.56 -4.15 -12.04
CA CYS A 59 -0.13 -3.85 -12.17
C CYS A 59 0.69 -4.49 -11.03
N LEU A 60 0.21 -4.39 -9.78
CA LEU A 60 0.87 -5.04 -8.65
C LEU A 60 0.97 -6.56 -8.83
N GLU A 61 -0.09 -7.20 -9.32
CA GLU A 61 -0.09 -8.64 -9.63
C GLU A 61 0.93 -9.00 -10.73
N GLU A 62 1.05 -8.20 -11.79
CA GLU A 62 2.07 -8.37 -12.84
C GLU A 62 3.50 -8.23 -12.30
N GLN A 63 3.70 -7.40 -11.28
CA GLN A 63 4.99 -7.21 -10.60
C GLN A 63 5.29 -8.31 -9.56
N GLY A 64 4.40 -9.28 -9.38
CA GLY A 64 4.57 -10.40 -8.46
C GLY A 64 4.16 -10.08 -7.02
N VAL A 65 3.37 -9.03 -6.80
CA VAL A 65 2.70 -8.77 -5.52
C VAL A 65 1.40 -9.56 -5.51
N PHE A 66 1.35 -10.64 -4.74
CA PHE A 66 0.20 -11.55 -4.67
C PHE A 66 -0.58 -11.36 -3.37
N GLY A 67 -1.90 -11.30 -3.47
CA GLY A 67 -2.81 -11.16 -2.33
C GLY A 67 -4.21 -10.72 -2.76
N GLU A 68 -5.09 -10.47 -1.80
CA GLU A 68 -6.34 -9.76 -2.04
C GLU A 68 -6.03 -8.26 -2.13
N CYS A 69 -6.08 -7.71 -3.34
CA CYS A 69 -5.88 -6.29 -3.57
C CYS A 69 -7.20 -5.51 -3.54
N GLU A 70 -7.20 -4.37 -2.86
CA GLU A 70 -8.33 -3.47 -2.68
C GLU A 70 -7.91 -2.04 -3.04
N GLU A 71 -8.69 -1.41 -3.91
CA GLU A 71 -8.56 0.01 -4.24
C GLU A 71 -9.27 0.85 -3.18
N LEU A 72 -8.54 1.75 -2.52
CA LEU A 72 -9.07 2.62 -1.49
C LEU A 72 -9.68 3.88 -2.13
N PRO A 73 -10.76 4.43 -1.55
CA PRO A 73 -11.50 5.55 -2.13
C PRO A 73 -10.66 6.84 -2.26
N ASP A 74 -9.59 6.96 -1.48
CA ASP A 74 -8.68 8.11 -1.51
C ASP A 74 -7.61 8.01 -2.62
N GLY A 75 -7.51 6.87 -3.33
CA GLY A 75 -6.56 6.67 -4.44
C GLY A 75 -5.32 5.83 -4.11
N GLY A 76 -5.32 5.14 -2.97
CA GLY A 76 -4.27 4.18 -2.59
C GLY A 76 -4.67 2.72 -2.82
N LEU A 77 -3.71 1.80 -2.68
CA LEU A 77 -3.97 0.36 -2.71
C LEU A 77 -3.66 -0.30 -1.38
N ARG A 78 -4.46 -1.32 -1.05
CA ARG A 78 -4.21 -2.24 0.06
C ARG A 78 -4.14 -3.66 -0.47
N VAL A 79 -3.06 -4.38 -0.14
CA VAL A 79 -2.85 -5.78 -0.49
C VAL A 79 -2.83 -6.62 0.78
N MET A 80 -3.76 -7.56 0.88
CA MET A 80 -3.86 -8.51 1.99
C MET A 80 -3.30 -9.87 1.56
N VAL A 81 -2.23 -10.31 2.24
CA VAL A 81 -1.56 -11.57 1.96
C VAL A 81 -1.89 -12.57 3.06
N PHE A 82 -2.52 -13.68 2.70
CA PHE A 82 -2.84 -14.76 3.63
C PHE A 82 -1.83 -15.89 3.45
N LEU A 83 -0.96 -16.06 4.45
CA LEU A 83 -0.02 -17.17 4.48
C LEU A 83 -0.71 -18.45 5.00
N PRO A 84 -0.33 -19.63 4.49
CA PRO A 84 -0.91 -20.91 4.91
C PRO A 84 -0.45 -21.36 6.30
#